data_AF-A0A9X2EC06-F1
#
_entry.id   AF-A0A9X2EC06-F1
#
_cell.length_a   1.000
_cell.length_b   1.000
_cell.length_c   1.000
_cell.angle_alpha   90.00
_cell.angle_beta   90.00
_cell.angle_gamma   90.00
#
_symmetry.space_group_name_H-M   'P 1'
#
loop_
_entity.id
_entity.type
_entity.pdbx_description
1 polymer ?
#
loop_
_entity_poly.entity_id
_entity_poly.type
_entity_poly.pdbx_seq_one_letter_code
_entity_poly.pdbx_strand_id
1 'polypeptide(L)'
;MSSSVGQYQDMGQYRELAGRLASLMQAGPERAAALNQFIEAVANPQLFTDMLIAYAGRWFNETGGASVLLGPEMFWALSAPDAPTGNSIAAEMAAYAEISGGERNRKMLLICLLEHLAQNQWQTATAGLSEPRIVANGLV
;
A
#
# COMPACT_ATOMS: atom_id res chain seq x y z
N MET A 1 19.52 -16.14 -25.63
CA MET A 1 18.42 -15.26 -25.20
C MET A 1 17.77 -15.91 -24.00
N SER A 2 18.07 -15.42 -22.81
CA SER A 2 17.41 -15.85 -21.58
C SER A 2 17.28 -14.60 -20.72
N SER A 3 16.19 -13.88 -20.93
CA SER A 3 15.79 -12.77 -20.08
C SER A 3 15.09 -13.36 -18.85
N SER A 4 15.88 -13.95 -17.94
CA SER A 4 15.46 -14.22 -16.57
C SER A 4 15.38 -12.93 -15.73
N VAL A 5 14.90 -11.85 -16.36
CA VAL A 5 14.50 -10.61 -15.70
C VAL A 5 13.10 -10.87 -15.15
N GLY A 6 13.05 -11.72 -14.13
CA GLY A 6 11.98 -11.67 -13.16
C GLY A 6 12.01 -10.26 -12.62
N GLN A 7 11.10 -9.45 -13.16
CA GLN A 7 10.96 -8.04 -12.92
C GLN A 7 10.99 -7.82 -11.41
N TYR A 8 12.11 -7.31 -10.88
CA TYR A 8 12.07 -6.44 -9.72
C TYR A 8 11.26 -5.24 -10.19
N GLN A 9 9.94 -5.41 -10.21
CA GLN A 9 8.98 -4.33 -10.24
C GLN A 9 9.51 -3.31 -9.23
N ASP A 10 9.90 -2.14 -9.73
CA ASP A 10 10.82 -1.24 -9.04
C ASP A 10 10.28 -0.94 -7.63
N MET A 11 10.96 -1.48 -6.61
CA MET A 11 10.59 -1.28 -5.20
C MET A 11 10.47 0.21 -4.86
N GLY A 12 11.14 1.08 -5.62
CA GLY A 12 10.97 2.53 -5.53
C GLY A 12 9.53 2.98 -5.77
N GLN A 13 8.85 2.44 -6.78
CA GLN A 13 7.46 2.83 -7.10
C GLN A 13 6.47 2.41 -6.01
N TYR A 14 6.66 1.22 -5.41
CA TYR A 14 5.85 0.77 -4.28
C TYR A 14 6.04 1.64 -3.04
N ARG A 15 7.29 2.00 -2.72
CA ARG A 15 7.60 2.88 -1.58
C ARG A 15 7.10 4.30 -1.78
N GLU A 16 7.19 4.82 -3.01
CA GLU A 16 6.65 6.14 -3.35
C GLU A 16 5.12 6.17 -3.20
N LEU A 17 4.42 5.17 -3.76
CA LEU A 17 2.97 5.04 -3.61
C LEU A 17 2.58 4.89 -2.14
N ALA A 18 3.30 4.06 -1.39
CA ALA A 18 3.11 3.91 0.05
C ALA A 18 3.21 5.23 0.81
N GLY A 19 4.20 6.08 0.50
CA GLY A 19 4.33 7.41 1.12
C GLY A 19 3.15 8.33 0.81
N ARG A 20 2.67 8.34 -0.44
CA ARG A 20 1.50 9.14 -0.84
C ARG A 20 0.21 8.65 -0.17
N LEU A 21 0.02 7.32 -0.12
CA LEU A 21 -1.11 6.71 0.60
C LEU A 21 -1.07 7.01 2.09
N ALA A 22 0.11 6.91 2.72
CA ALA A 22 0.30 7.29 4.11
C ALA A 22 -0.11 8.75 4.36
N SER A 23 0.30 9.67 3.49
CA SER A 23 -0.11 11.07 3.56
C SER A 23 -1.63 11.24 3.48
N LEU A 24 -2.30 10.56 2.55
CA LEU A 24 -3.77 10.60 2.42
C LEU A 24 -4.47 10.06 3.68
N MET A 25 -4.00 8.93 4.20
CA MET A 25 -4.58 8.31 5.40
C MET A 25 -4.38 9.19 6.63
N GLN A 26 -3.21 9.81 6.77
CA GLN A 26 -2.93 10.74 7.86
C GLN A 26 -3.64 12.08 7.70
N ALA A 27 -3.94 12.57 6.49
CA ALA A 27 -4.68 13.81 6.32
C ALA A 27 -6.19 13.67 6.57
N GLY A 28 -6.72 12.44 6.56
CA GLY A 28 -8.16 12.19 6.69
C GLY A 28 -8.71 12.32 8.12
N PRO A 29 -10.04 12.51 8.30
CA PRO A 29 -10.68 12.55 9.61
C PRO A 29 -10.73 11.18 10.29
N GLU A 30 -10.70 10.08 9.54
CA GLU A 30 -10.81 8.70 10.04
C GLU A 30 -9.48 7.94 9.98
N ARG A 31 -8.37 8.57 10.41
CA ARG A 31 -7.00 8.05 10.29
C ARG A 31 -6.86 6.59 10.77
N ALA A 32 -7.38 6.30 11.97
CA ALA A 32 -7.28 4.98 12.59
C ALA A 32 -8.07 3.90 11.83
N ALA A 33 -9.19 4.25 11.21
CA ALA A 33 -9.98 3.33 10.42
C ALA A 33 -9.36 3.10 9.02
N ALA A 34 -8.72 4.13 8.44
CA ALA A 34 -8.18 4.07 7.08
C ALA A 34 -7.12 2.97 6.90
N LEU A 35 -6.21 2.78 7.86
CA LEU A 35 -5.21 1.71 7.78
C LEU A 35 -5.84 0.31 7.90
N ASN A 36 -6.79 0.14 8.82
CA ASN A 36 -7.49 -1.15 8.98
C ASN A 36 -8.29 -1.50 7.74
N GLN A 37 -9.03 -0.54 7.19
CA GLN A 37 -9.76 -0.71 5.92
C GLN A 37 -8.81 -1.07 4.78
N PHE A 38 -7.62 -0.45 4.71
CA PHE A 38 -6.63 -0.79 3.69
C PHE A 38 -6.11 -2.23 3.85
N ILE A 39 -5.83 -2.67 5.08
CA ILE A 39 -5.42 -4.06 5.38
C ILE A 39 -6.52 -5.05 4.96
N GLU A 40 -7.78 -4.76 5.27
CA GLU A 40 -8.92 -5.60 4.87
C GLU A 40 -9.07 -5.65 3.35
N ALA A 41 -8.92 -4.51 2.69
CA ALA A 41 -9.03 -4.40 1.24
C ALA A 41 -7.95 -5.20 0.50
N VAL A 42 -6.73 -5.34 1.03
CA VAL A 42 -5.65 -6.12 0.39
C VAL A 42 -6.08 -7.56 0.08
N ALA A 43 -6.94 -8.15 0.92
CA ALA A 43 -7.46 -9.51 0.75
C ALA A 43 -8.64 -9.61 -0.25
N ASN A 44 -9.22 -8.48 -0.69
CA ASN A 44 -10.35 -8.44 -1.60
C ASN A 44 -10.02 -7.57 -2.83
N PRO A 45 -9.73 -8.17 -4.00
CA PRO A 45 -9.27 -7.43 -5.19
C PRO A 45 -10.21 -6.31 -5.64
N GLN A 46 -11.52 -6.55 -5.57
CA GLN A 46 -12.52 -5.57 -5.98
C GLN A 46 -12.54 -4.38 -5.02
N LEU A 47 -12.63 -4.66 -3.72
CA LEU A 47 -12.61 -3.63 -2.68
C LEU A 47 -11.32 -2.80 -2.74
N PHE A 48 -10.18 -3.45 -2.98
CA PHE A 48 -8.90 -2.77 -3.14
C PHE A 48 -8.87 -1.83 -4.34
N THR A 49 -9.39 -2.29 -5.48
CA THR A 49 -9.44 -1.51 -6.71
C THR A 49 -10.32 -0.26 -6.54
N ASP A 50 -11.50 -0.43 -5.95
CA ASP A 50 -12.41 0.68 -5.67
C ASP A 50 -11.78 1.69 -4.70
N MET A 51 -11.07 1.20 -3.67
CA MET A 51 -10.32 2.02 -2.72
C MET A 51 -9.19 2.81 -3.40
N LEU A 52 -8.41 2.18 -4.29
CA LEU A 52 -7.36 2.88 -5.05
C LEU A 52 -7.93 3.99 -5.94
N ILE A 53 -9.07 3.76 -6.59
CA ILE A 53 -9.76 4.78 -7.41
C ILE A 53 -10.18 5.95 -6.53
N ALA A 54 -10.77 5.68 -5.36
CA ALA A 54 -11.16 6.72 -4.41
C ALA A 54 -9.96 7.54 -3.92
N TYR A 55 -8.84 6.88 -3.57
CA TYR A 55 -7.61 7.59 -3.19
C TYR A 55 -7.01 8.39 -4.33
N ALA A 56 -7.04 7.89 -5.57
CA ALA A 56 -6.54 8.62 -6.72
C ALA A 56 -7.35 9.92 -6.96
N GLY A 57 -8.68 9.84 -6.85
CA GLY A 57 -9.55 11.02 -6.90
C GLY A 57 -9.27 12.01 -5.77
N ARG A 58 -9.07 11.52 -4.55
CA ARG A 58 -8.71 12.38 -3.41
C ARG A 58 -7.36 13.06 -3.60
N TRP A 59 -6.34 12.32 -4.03
CA TRP A 59 -5.00 12.86 -4.32
C TRP A 59 -5.02 13.94 -5.40
N PHE A 60 -5.77 13.70 -6.47
CA PHE A 60 -5.96 14.68 -7.54
C PHE A 60 -6.54 15.99 -6.99
N ASN A 61 -7.56 15.90 -6.13
CA ASN A 61 -8.16 17.08 -5.49
C ASN A 61 -7.19 17.77 -4.51
N GLU A 62 -6.50 17.03 -3.64
CA GLU A 62 -5.56 17.59 -2.66
C GLU A 62 -4.34 18.27 -3.31
N THR A 63 -3.92 17.79 -4.48
CA THR A 63 -2.78 18.35 -5.22
C THR A 63 -3.18 19.36 -6.30
N GLY A 64 -4.48 19.65 -6.46
CA GLY A 64 -4.98 20.51 -7.54
C GLY A 64 -4.64 19.98 -8.94
N GLY A 65 -4.51 18.66 -9.09
CA GLY A 65 -4.11 18.00 -10.32
C GLY A 65 -2.63 18.09 -10.68
N ALA A 66 -1.78 18.66 -9.81
CA ALA A 66 -0.34 18.80 -10.06
C ALA A 66 0.44 17.49 -9.92
N SER A 67 -0.16 16.45 -9.33
CA SER A 67 0.48 15.15 -9.12
C SER A 67 -0.53 14.00 -9.30
N VAL A 68 -0.04 12.88 -9.82
CA VAL A 68 -0.81 11.63 -9.94
C VAL A 68 -0.47 10.72 -8.77
N LEU A 69 -1.46 10.00 -8.22
CA LEU A 69 -1.21 9.09 -7.09
C LEU A 69 -0.35 7.89 -7.53
N LEU A 70 -0.78 7.22 -8.60
CA LEU A 70 -0.11 6.09 -9.24
C LEU A 70 -0.34 6.12 -10.76
N GLY A 71 0.61 5.57 -11.51
CA GLY A 71 0.48 5.40 -12.96
C GLY A 71 -0.37 4.18 -13.34
N PRO A 72 -0.79 4.07 -14.62
CA PRO A 72 -1.67 3.01 -15.10
C PRO A 72 -1.04 1.61 -15.00
N GLU A 73 0.28 1.48 -15.18
CA GLU A 73 0.98 0.20 -15.09
C GLU A 73 0.94 -0.36 -13.67
N MET A 74 1.20 0.50 -12.67
CA MET A 74 1.11 0.13 -11.25
C MET A 74 -0.35 -0.15 -10.86
N PHE A 75 -1.30 0.61 -11.40
CA PHE A 75 -2.72 0.36 -11.17
C PHE A 75 -3.10 -1.05 -11.65
N TRP A 76 -2.75 -1.41 -12.89
CA TRP A 76 -3.04 -2.74 -13.42
C TRP A 76 -2.36 -3.87 -12.67
N ALA A 77 -1.13 -3.66 -12.21
CA ALA A 77 -0.41 -4.62 -11.39
C ALA A 77 -1.13 -4.88 -10.05
N LEU A 78 -1.69 -3.84 -9.43
CA LEU A 78 -2.37 -3.92 -8.13
C LEU A 78 -3.82 -4.41 -8.23
N SER A 79 -4.51 -4.10 -9.34
CA SER A 79 -5.89 -4.50 -9.59
C SER A 79 -6.02 -5.83 -10.33
N ALA A 80 -4.90 -6.48 -10.65
CA ALA A 80 -4.93 -7.78 -11.31
C ALA A 80 -5.75 -8.79 -10.48
N PRO A 81 -6.59 -9.62 -11.15
CA PRO A 81 -7.37 -10.63 -10.47
C PRO A 81 -6.45 -11.68 -9.83
N ASP A 82 -6.99 -12.37 -8.83
CA ASP A 82 -6.28 -13.47 -8.20
C ASP A 82 -6.32 -14.72 -9.08
N ALA A 83 -5.25 -15.51 -9.00
CA ALA A 83 -5.16 -16.75 -9.75
C ALA A 83 -6.26 -17.70 -9.26
N PRO A 84 -7.02 -18.33 -10.17
CA PRO A 84 -8.08 -19.25 -9.79
C PRO A 84 -7.48 -20.48 -9.10
N THR A 85 -7.93 -20.75 -7.86
CA THR A 85 -7.57 -21.96 -7.11
C THR A 85 -8.36 -23.15 -7.65
N GLY A 86 -7.84 -23.85 -8.66
CA GLY A 86 -8.45 -25.06 -9.23
C GLY A 86 -7.57 -26.31 -9.05
N ASN A 87 -8.17 -27.44 -8.70
CA ASN A 87 -7.50 -28.75 -8.51
C ASN A 87 -7.19 -29.46 -9.85
N SER A 88 -6.67 -28.75 -10.83
CA SER A 88 -6.30 -29.29 -12.14
C SER A 88 -4.78 -29.22 -12.29
N ILE A 89 -4.14 -30.22 -12.89
CA ILE A 89 -2.70 -30.19 -13.20
C ILE A 89 -2.36 -29.00 -14.12
N ALA A 90 -3.30 -28.59 -14.99
CA ALA A 90 -3.16 -27.37 -15.79
C ALA A 90 -3.32 -26.09 -14.94
N ALA A 91 -4.12 -26.14 -13.87
CA ALA A 91 -4.25 -25.06 -12.89
C ALA A 91 -3.06 -25.01 -11.91
N GLU A 92 -2.41 -26.13 -11.60
CA GLU A 92 -1.13 -26.17 -10.87
C GLU A 92 0.03 -25.67 -11.73
N MET A 93 0.08 -26.01 -13.02
CA MET A 93 1.08 -25.44 -13.93
C MET A 93 0.83 -23.95 -14.22
N ALA A 94 -0.43 -23.51 -14.28
CA ALA A 94 -0.78 -22.09 -14.34
C ALA A 94 -0.52 -21.37 -13.00
N ALA A 95 -0.72 -22.03 -11.84
CA ALA A 95 -0.39 -21.48 -10.53
C ALA A 95 1.11 -21.44 -10.24
N TYR A 96 1.91 -22.35 -10.81
CA TYR A 96 3.38 -22.30 -10.77
C TYR A 96 3.97 -21.28 -11.76
N ALA A 97 3.29 -21.04 -12.88
CA ALA A 97 3.66 -20.01 -13.85
C ALA A 97 3.14 -18.61 -13.44
N GLU A 98 2.03 -18.55 -12.69
CA GLU A 98 1.33 -17.34 -12.25
C GLU A 98 0.76 -17.51 -10.84
N ILE A 99 1.63 -17.48 -9.83
CA ILE A 99 1.22 -17.06 -8.48
C ILE A 99 0.77 -15.60 -8.59
N SER A 100 -0.53 -15.40 -8.86
CA SER A 100 -1.35 -14.23 -8.56
C SER A 100 -0.57 -12.92 -8.37
N GLY A 101 -0.13 -12.30 -9.47
CA GLY A 101 0.59 -11.03 -9.43
C GLY A 101 -0.16 -9.97 -8.61
N GLY A 102 -1.49 -9.89 -8.76
CA GLY A 102 -2.35 -8.95 -8.04
C GLY A 102 -2.23 -9.05 -6.52
N GLU A 103 -2.51 -10.22 -5.93
CA GLU A 103 -2.42 -10.43 -4.48
C GLU A 103 -1.01 -10.13 -3.95
N ARG A 104 0.03 -10.61 -4.65
CA ARG A 104 1.42 -10.35 -4.27
C ARG A 104 1.73 -8.85 -4.31
N ASN A 105 1.32 -8.14 -5.35
CA ASN A 105 1.54 -6.70 -5.51
C ASN A 105 0.83 -5.90 -4.41
N ARG A 106 -0.43 -6.26 -4.09
CA ARG A 106 -1.19 -5.62 -3.00
C ARG A 106 -0.52 -5.84 -1.65
N LYS A 107 -0.06 -7.07 -1.36
CA LYS A 107 0.70 -7.39 -0.13
C LYS A 107 2.05 -6.64 -0.09
N MET A 108 2.76 -6.54 -1.21
CA MET A 108 4.01 -5.78 -1.29
C MET A 108 3.79 -4.30 -1.01
N LEU A 109 2.73 -3.70 -1.56
CA LEU A 109 2.35 -2.32 -1.26
C LEU A 109 2.01 -2.14 0.23
N LEU A 110 1.25 -3.07 0.82
CA LEU A 110 0.95 -3.05 2.25
C LEU A 110 2.22 -3.08 3.10
N ILE A 111 3.18 -3.95 2.78
CA ILE A 111 4.46 -4.01 3.49
C ILE A 111 5.21 -2.67 3.37
N CYS A 112 5.27 -2.08 2.18
CA CYS A 112 5.91 -0.77 1.98
C CYS A 112 5.20 0.35 2.74
N LEU A 113 3.87 0.31 2.82
CA LEU A 113 3.06 1.25 3.60
C LEU A 113 3.38 1.13 5.10
N LEU A 114 3.37 -0.09 5.64
CA LEU A 114 3.70 -0.33 7.04
C LEU A 114 5.15 0.07 7.36
N GLU A 115 6.10 -0.21 6.46
CA GLU A 115 7.49 0.25 6.55
C GLU A 115 7.55 1.78 6.66
N HIS A 116 6.89 2.50 5.74
CA HIS A 116 6.86 3.96 5.73
C HIS A 116 6.24 4.53 7.01
N LEU A 117 5.15 3.94 7.49
CA LEU A 117 4.46 4.36 8.70
C LEU A 117 5.27 4.11 9.97
N ALA A 118 6.00 3.00 10.03
CA ALA A 118 6.91 2.71 11.14
C ALA A 118 8.08 3.70 11.19
N GLN A 119 8.63 4.09 10.03
CA GLN A 119 9.73 5.04 9.94
C GLN A 119 9.32 6.48 10.25
N ASN A 120 8.09 6.87 9.91
CA ASN A 120 7.61 8.26 10.05
C ASN A 120 6.65 8.48 11.22
N GLN A 121 6.57 7.50 12.15
CA GLN A 121 5.68 7.49 13.31
C GLN A 121 4.22 7.75 12.93
N TRP A 122 3.49 6.69 12.57
CA TRP A 122 2.04 6.76 12.45
C TRP A 122 1.44 7.42 13.69
N GLN A 123 0.89 8.62 13.51
CA GLN A 123 0.19 9.33 14.55
C GLN A 123 -1.14 8.62 14.79
N THR A 124 -1.09 7.53 15.55
CA THR A 124 -2.28 6.98 16.18
C THR A 124 -2.98 8.12 16.90
N ALA A 125 -4.31 8.09 16.91
CA ALA A 125 -5.16 9.02 17.65
C ALA A 125 -5.00 8.92 19.19
N THR A 126 -3.77 8.68 19.68
CA THR A 126 -3.30 8.92 21.05
C THR A 126 -2.95 10.39 21.27
N ALA A 127 -3.64 11.32 20.61
CA ALA A 127 -3.69 12.74 20.98
C ALA A 127 -4.54 12.94 22.25
N GLY A 128 -4.26 12.14 23.28
CA GLY A 128 -4.89 12.17 24.58
C GLY A 128 -4.02 11.64 25.72
N LEU A 129 -2.83 11.08 25.43
CA LEU A 129 -1.94 10.52 26.46
C LEU A 129 -0.46 10.73 26.17
N SER A 130 -0.05 11.88 25.64
CA SER A 130 1.35 12.34 25.69
C SER A 130 1.31 13.85 25.51
N GLU A 131 1.72 14.70 26.45
CA GLU A 131 3.11 14.94 26.90
C GLU A 131 3.12 16.13 27.91
N PRO A 132 4.28 16.62 28.47
CA PRO A 132 5.67 16.13 28.37
C PRO A 132 6.44 16.15 29.72
N ARG A 133 7.63 15.51 29.76
CA ARG A 133 8.94 16.18 30.00
C ARG A 133 10.03 15.16 30.31
N ILE A 134 10.89 14.96 29.32
CA ILE A 134 12.30 14.64 29.59
C ILE A 134 12.87 15.84 30.37
N VAL A 135 13.14 15.68 31.66
CA VAL A 135 14.04 16.57 32.40
C VAL A 135 15.44 16.01 32.23
N ALA A 136 16.08 16.36 31.12
CA ALA A 136 17.53 16.33 31.04
C ALA A 136 18.02 17.61 31.72
N ASN A 137 18.44 17.50 32.98
CA ASN A 137 19.41 18.41 33.56
C ASN A 137 20.45 17.54 34.25
N GLY A 138 21.57 17.32 33.56
CA GLY A 138 22.79 16.88 34.22
C GLY A 138 23.43 18.06 34.95
N LEU A 139 23.98 17.81 36.13
CA LEU A 139 25.35 18.16 36.53
C LEU A 139 25.61 17.64 37.95
N VAL A 140 26.86 17.22 38.14
CA VAL A 140 27.51 16.81 39.40
C VAL A 140 27.39 17.90 40.47
#